data_AF-A0A354YU88-F1
#
_entry.id   AF-A0A354YU88-F1
#
_cell.length_a   1.000
_cell.length_b   1.000
_cell.length_c   1.000
_cell.angle_alpha   90.00
_cell.angle_beta   90.00
_cell.angle_gamma   90.00
#
_symmetry.space_group_name_H-M   'P 1'
#
loop_
_entity.id
_entity.type
_entity.pdbx_description
1 polymer ?
#
loop_
_entity_poly.entity_id
_entity_poly.type
_entity_poly.pdbx_seq_one_letter_code
_entity_poly.pdbx_strand_id
1 'polypeptide(L)'
;LGREPTPAEVAEEMDIAVDRVIEIMKVAQEPVSLETPIGEEDDSHLGDFITDEEAESPEESASFVLLREHLDGILNTLTEREEKVLRLRFGLDDGRPRTLEEVG
;
A
#
# COMPACT_ATOMS: atom_id res chain seq x y z
N LEU A 1 -13.19 -2.11 42.33
CA LEU A 1 -12.69 -0.98 41.51
C LEU A 1 -13.77 -0.31 40.66
N GLY A 2 -14.99 -0.85 40.51
CA GLY A 2 -16.13 -0.12 39.91
C GLY A 2 -15.98 0.30 38.45
N ARG A 3 -14.87 -0.06 37.82
CA ARG A 3 -14.52 0.19 36.42
C ARG A 3 -14.39 -1.14 35.68
N GLU A 4 -14.47 -1.09 34.36
CA GLU A 4 -14.10 -2.22 33.51
C GLU A 4 -12.62 -2.58 33.70
N PRO A 5 -12.28 -3.88 33.66
CA PRO A 5 -10.90 -4.33 33.81
C PRO A 5 -10.08 -3.95 32.59
N THR A 6 -8.82 -3.60 32.83
CA THR A 6 -7.85 -3.32 31.76
C THR A 6 -7.38 -4.61 31.10
N PRO A 7 -6.91 -4.57 29.83
CA PRO A 7 -6.36 -5.76 29.16
C PRO A 7 -5.23 -6.45 29.96
N ALA A 8 -4.46 -5.69 30.74
CA ALA A 8 -3.40 -6.22 31.60
C ALA A 8 -3.94 -7.00 32.81
N GLU A 9 -4.99 -6.48 33.47
CA GLU A 9 -5.66 -7.17 34.59
C GLU A 9 -6.35 -8.46 34.10
N VAL A 10 -6.93 -8.44 32.89
CA VAL A 10 -7.53 -9.64 32.25
C VAL A 10 -6.45 -10.66 31.90
N ALA A 11 -5.31 -10.22 31.37
CA ALA A 11 -4.19 -11.10 31.02
C ALA A 11 -3.59 -11.81 32.25
N GLU A 12 -3.45 -11.10 33.37
CA GLU A 12 -2.96 -11.64 34.63
C GLU A 12 -3.89 -12.70 35.21
N GLU A 13 -5.21 -12.44 35.24
CA GLU A 13 -6.20 -13.40 35.73
C GLU A 13 -6.34 -14.64 34.82
N MET A 14 -6.17 -14.45 33.51
CA MET A 14 -6.31 -15.51 32.50
C MET A 14 -5.01 -16.28 32.21
N ASP A 15 -3.88 -15.89 32.83
CA ASP A 15 -2.54 -16.44 32.61
C ASP A 15 -2.14 -16.50 31.11
N ILE A 16 -2.44 -15.44 30.38
CA ILE A 16 -2.11 -15.28 28.95
C ILE A 16 -1.37 -13.97 28.70
N ALA A 17 -0.68 -13.86 27.56
CA ALA A 17 0.00 -12.63 27.18
C ALA A 17 -1.01 -11.48 26.94
N VAL A 18 -0.66 -10.27 27.37
CA VAL A 18 -1.48 -9.05 27.16
C VAL A 18 -1.80 -8.83 25.68
N ASP A 19 -0.83 -9.08 24.80
CA ASP A 19 -1.02 -8.97 23.35
C ASP A 19 -2.12 -9.90 22.83
N ARG A 20 -2.25 -11.09 23.42
CA ARG A 20 -3.29 -12.06 23.07
C ARG A 20 -4.67 -11.59 23.51
N VAL A 21 -4.77 -10.94 24.68
CA VAL A 21 -6.04 -10.33 25.13
C VAL A 21 -6.45 -9.23 24.17
N ILE A 22 -5.51 -8.35 23.78
CA ILE A 22 -5.79 -7.26 22.83
C ILE A 22 -6.25 -7.81 21.48
N GLU A 23 -5.58 -8.85 20.97
CA GLU A 23 -5.96 -9.51 19.71
C GLU A 23 -7.37 -10.09 19.78
N ILE A 24 -7.71 -10.82 20.86
CA ILE A 24 -9.04 -11.39 21.05
C ILE A 24 -10.11 -10.29 21.13
N MET A 25 -9.83 -9.21 21.88
CA MET A 25 -10.75 -8.07 21.97
C MET A 25 -11.00 -7.41 20.62
N LYS A 26 -9.97 -7.29 19.77
CA LYS A 26 -10.12 -6.76 18.40
C LYS A 26 -10.96 -7.67 17.52
N VAL A 27 -10.73 -8.98 17.56
CA VAL A 27 -11.47 -9.96 16.74
C VAL A 27 -12.93 -10.09 17.17
N ALA A 28 -13.21 -9.86 18.45
CA ALA A 28 -14.57 -9.90 18.98
C ALA A 28 -15.43 -8.67 18.59
N GLN A 29 -14.85 -7.64 17.97
CA GLN A 29 -15.60 -6.49 17.50
C GLN A 29 -16.42 -6.85 16.26
N GLU A 30 -17.71 -6.52 16.27
CA GLU A 30 -18.57 -6.69 15.11
C GLU A 30 -18.25 -5.62 14.05
N PRO A 31 -18.24 -5.98 12.74
CA PRO A 31 -18.02 -5.02 11.68
C PRO A 31 -19.14 -3.98 11.64
N VAL A 32 -18.77 -2.73 11.41
CA VAL A 32 -19.72 -1.62 11.24
C VAL A 32 -20.17 -1.54 9.78
N SER A 33 -21.43 -1.20 9.56
CA SER A 33 -21.97 -1.04 8.21
C SER A 33 -21.37 0.18 7.52
N LEU A 34 -21.02 0.06 6.24
CA LEU A 34 -20.63 1.21 5.42
C LEU A 34 -21.79 2.19 5.19
N GLU A 35 -23.03 1.69 5.28
CA GLU A 35 -24.27 2.48 5.19
C GLU A 35 -24.62 3.17 6.52
N THR A 36 -23.77 3.12 7.54
CA THR A 36 -24.03 3.83 8.80
C THR A 36 -23.93 5.34 8.54
N PRO A 37 -24.98 6.14 8.81
CA PRO A 37 -24.93 7.58 8.60
C PRO A 37 -23.91 8.24 9.53
N ILE A 38 -23.22 9.25 9.04
CA ILE A 38 -22.18 9.99 9.75
C ILE A 38 -22.55 11.48 9.76
N GLY A 39 -22.66 12.06 10.96
CA GLY A 39 -23.04 13.46 11.15
C GLY A 39 -24.52 13.64 11.46
N GLU A 40 -24.97 14.90 11.48
CA GLU A 40 -26.38 15.26 11.72
C GLU A 40 -27.20 15.32 10.44
N GLU A 41 -26.54 15.39 9.28
CA GLU A 41 -27.18 15.39 7.96
C GLU A 41 -27.17 13.95 7.42
N ASP A 42 -28.34 13.40 7.10
CA ASP A 42 -28.53 12.01 6.60
C ASP A 42 -27.92 11.77 5.18
N ASP A 43 -27.17 12.72 4.64
CA ASP A 43 -26.61 12.67 3.29
C ASP A 43 -25.21 12.03 3.23
N SER A 44 -24.59 11.70 4.37
CA SER A 44 -23.23 11.13 4.44
C SER A 44 -23.22 9.78 5.14
N HIS A 45 -22.60 8.78 4.53
CA HIS A 45 -22.44 7.43 5.07
C HIS A 45 -20.97 7.16 5.43
N LEU A 46 -20.71 6.19 6.31
CA LEU A 46 -19.36 5.80 6.72
C LEU A 46 -18.49 5.41 5.51
N GLY A 47 -19.09 4.73 4.52
CA GLY A 47 -18.42 4.33 3.29
C GLY A 47 -17.86 5.50 2.47
N ASP A 48 -18.49 6.67 2.54
CA ASP A 48 -18.07 7.86 1.77
C ASP A 48 -16.71 8.41 2.22
N PHE A 49 -16.25 8.02 3.41
CA PHE A 49 -14.97 8.44 3.98
C PHE A 49 -13.86 7.39 3.82
N ILE A 50 -14.16 6.20 3.31
CA ILE A 50 -13.17 5.16 3.08
C ILE A 50 -12.59 5.37 1.69
N THR A 51 -11.33 5.80 1.64
CA THR A 51 -10.60 5.98 0.38
C THR A 51 -10.05 4.65 -0.10
N ASP A 52 -10.07 4.42 -1.40
CA ASP A 52 -9.34 3.31 -2.02
C ASP A 52 -7.84 3.64 -2.04
N GLU A 53 -7.08 2.97 -1.18
CA GLU A 53 -5.63 3.12 -1.09
C GLU A 53 -4.88 2.38 -2.21
N GLU A 54 -5.55 1.49 -2.96
CA GLU A 54 -4.96 0.76 -4.09
C GLU A 54 -5.15 1.50 -5.43
N ALA A 55 -6.00 2.53 -5.46
CA ALA A 55 -6.24 3.32 -6.66
C ALA A 55 -5.00 4.13 -7.07
N GLU A 56 -4.54 3.94 -8.31
CA GLU A 56 -3.42 4.72 -8.86
C GLU A 56 -3.77 6.20 -8.94
N SER A 57 -2.91 7.06 -8.38
CA SER A 57 -3.09 8.51 -8.46
C SER A 57 -2.89 8.99 -9.91
N PRO A 58 -3.79 9.84 -10.45
CA PRO A 58 -3.60 10.44 -11.77
C PRO A 58 -2.31 11.25 -11.88
N GLU A 59 -1.89 11.89 -10.79
CA GLU A 59 -0.64 12.66 -10.72
C GLU A 59 0.59 11.75 -10.80
N GLU A 60 0.57 10.63 -10.07
CA GLU A 60 1.64 9.64 -10.11
C GLU A 60 1.72 8.99 -11.50
N SER A 61 0.57 8.65 -12.08
CA SER A 61 0.47 8.09 -13.44
C SER A 61 1.07 9.04 -14.48
N ALA A 62 0.71 10.33 -14.43
CA ALA A 62 1.26 11.33 -15.33
C ALA A 62 2.77 11.52 -15.13
N SER A 63 3.22 11.54 -13.87
CA SER A 63 4.64 11.66 -13.53
C SER A 63 5.45 10.49 -14.07
N PHE A 64 4.91 9.27 -13.98
CA PHE A 64 5.55 8.06 -14.51
C PHE A 64 5.68 8.11 -16.04
N VAL A 65 4.64 8.55 -16.75
CA VAL A 65 4.67 8.73 -18.21
C VAL A 65 5.76 9.74 -18.60
N LEU A 66 5.80 10.90 -17.95
CA LEU A 66 6.81 11.94 -18.21
C LEU A 66 8.23 11.44 -17.92
N LEU A 67 8.42 10.68 -16.83
CA LEU A 67 9.70 10.07 -16.49
C LEU A 67 10.16 9.10 -17.59
N ARG A 68 9.25 8.28 -18.12
CA ARG A 68 9.54 7.33 -19.19
C ARG A 68 9.94 8.05 -20.48
N GLU A 69 9.20 9.08 -20.88
CA GLU A 69 9.52 9.88 -22.06
C GLU A 69 10.89 10.57 -21.94
N HIS A 70 11.19 11.12 -20.77
CA HIS A 70 12.49 11.75 -20.50
C HIS A 70 13.63 10.71 -20.56
N LEU A 71 13.42 9.55 -19.94
CA LEU A 71 14.40 8.46 -19.96
C LEU A 71 14.67 7.99 -21.39
N ASP A 72 13.63 7.78 -22.20
CA ASP A 72 13.77 7.42 -23.62
C ASP A 72 14.53 8.52 -24.38
N GLY A 73 14.24 9.80 -24.11
CA GLY A 73 14.99 10.92 -24.66
C GLY A 73 16.49 10.89 -24.34
N ILE A 74 16.87 10.56 -23.10
CA ILE A 74 18.27 10.41 -22.70
C ILE A 74 18.90 9.19 -23.37
N LEU A 75 18.22 8.04 -23.39
CA LEU A 75 18.74 6.81 -23.98
C LEU A 75 19.04 6.98 -25.47
N ASN A 76 18.23 7.75 -26.19
CA ASN A 76 18.45 8.10 -27.60
C ASN A 76 19.73 8.92 -27.86
N THR A 77 20.37 9.47 -26.82
CA THR A 77 21.67 10.18 -26.96
C THR A 77 22.88 9.23 -26.91
N LEU A 78 22.67 7.97 -26.53
CA LEU A 78 23.70 6.96 -26.44
C LEU A 78 23.91 6.26 -27.79
N THR A 79 24.97 5.47 -27.90
CA THR A 79 25.10 4.56 -29.04
C THR A 79 24.06 3.44 -28.96
N GLU A 80 23.64 2.89 -30.12
CA GLU A 80 22.68 1.78 -30.19
C GLU A 80 23.07 0.60 -29.26
N ARG A 81 24.37 0.34 -29.12
CA ARG A 81 24.88 -0.72 -28.25
C ARG A 81 24.69 -0.39 -26.78
N GLU A 82 25.01 0.83 -26.35
CA GLU A 82 24.88 1.27 -24.96
C GLU A 82 23.42 1.35 -24.53
N GLU A 83 22.55 1.92 -25.38
CA GLU A 83 21.11 1.96 -25.13
C GLU A 83 20.55 0.54 -24.96
N LYS A 84 20.88 -0.37 -25.88
CA LYS A 84 20.41 -1.76 -25.84
C LYS A 84 20.87 -2.48 -24.58
N VAL A 85 22.12 -2.27 -24.18
CA VAL A 85 22.69 -2.84 -22.94
C VAL A 85 21.90 -2.33 -21.73
N LEU A 86 21.61 -1.03 -21.64
CA LEU A 86 20.87 -0.45 -20.52
C LEU A 86 19.41 -0.92 -20.47
N ARG A 87 18.70 -0.94 -21.61
CA ARG A 87 17.31 -1.44 -21.69
C ARG A 87 17.21 -2.88 -21.20
N LEU A 88 18.12 -3.77 -21.64
CA LEU A 88 18.17 -5.16 -21.20
C LEU A 88 18.58 -5.30 -19.73
N ARG A 89 19.59 -4.53 -19.29
CA ARG A 89 20.11 -4.62 -17.92
C ARG A 89 19.05 -4.26 -16.88
N PHE A 90 18.26 -3.23 -17.16
CA PHE A 90 17.25 -2.71 -16.24
C PHE A 90 15.82 -3.20 -16.56
N GLY A 91 15.63 -3.95 -17.64
CA GLY A 91 14.31 -4.45 -18.04
C GLY A 91 13.34 -3.32 -18.39
N LEU A 92 13.82 -2.28 -19.08
CA LEU A 92 13.02 -1.06 -19.32
C LEU A 92 11.82 -1.30 -20.26
N ASP A 93 11.86 -2.36 -21.06
CA ASP A 93 10.79 -2.69 -22.02
C ASP A 93 9.89 -3.85 -21.54
N ASP A 94 10.45 -4.86 -20.87
CA ASP A 94 9.75 -6.10 -20.48
C ASP A 94 9.67 -6.34 -18.96
N GLY A 95 10.19 -5.42 -18.15
CA GLY A 95 10.22 -5.49 -16.69
C GLY A 95 11.18 -6.55 -16.13
N ARG A 96 12.00 -7.19 -16.97
CA ARG A 96 12.90 -8.28 -16.55
C ARG A 96 14.36 -7.83 -16.62
N PRO A 97 14.97 -7.44 -15.49
CA PRO A 97 16.38 -7.07 -15.48
C PRO A 97 17.27 -8.27 -15.79
N ARG A 98 18.26 -8.07 -16.66
CA ARG A 98 19.27 -9.07 -17.03
C ARG A 98 20.59 -8.82 -16.30
N THR A 99 21.39 -9.84 -16.06
CA THR A 99 22.75 -9.69 -15.51
C THR A 99 23.75 -9.25 -16.59
N LEU A 100 24.94 -8.78 -16.21
CA LEU A 100 25.97 -8.40 -17.18
C LEU A 100 26.40 -9.57 -18.09
N GLU A 101 26.38 -10.80 -17.57
CA GLU A 101 26.67 -12.02 -18.34
C GLU A 101 25.57 -12.34 -19.37
N GLU A 102 24.31 -12.00 -19.08
CA GLU A 102 23.19 -12.22 -20.00
C GLU A 102 23.04 -11.12 -21.07
N VAL A 103 23.65 -9.94 -20.84
CA VAL A 103 23.61 -8.80 -21.76
C VAL A 103 24.82 -8.76 -22.70
N GLY A 104 25.92 -9.46 -22.33
CA GLY A 104 27.23 -9.44 -22.98
C GLY A 104 27.30 -10.07 -24.36
#